data_AF-J3MST6-F1
#
_entry.id   AF-J3MST6-F1
#
_cell.length_a   1.000
_cell.length_b   1.000
_cell.length_c   1.000
_cell.angle_alpha   90.00
_cell.angle_beta   90.00
_cell.angle_gamma   90.00
#
_symmetry.space_group_name_H-M   'P 1'
#
loop_
_entity.id
_entity.type
_entity.pdbx_description
1 polymer ?
#
loop_
_entity_poly.entity_id
_entity_poly.type
_entity_poly.pdbx_seq_one_letter_code
_entity_poly.pdbx_strand_id
1 'polypeptide(L)'
;MGLEMTMPAAEEAAPAPARVEVYPLSRYYFGARDVAGGGGARPPTASSASRPSGAVRSSARAAAADVPGLKRKLSSKLSVAGNQDVDHGGDGDCDEWQIGECVGMWWRSEFDAAPFPYLLPNARAPKECIKLFLIKLPVSRQFVVPRNMKLLAVPLSQIHDNAQVYGPIIAGIPNLLSKFSFNIITD
;
A
#
# COMPACT_ATOMS: atom_id res chain seq x y z
N MET A 1 39.75 44.78 22.24
CA MET A 1 39.21 44.38 20.92
C MET A 1 39.44 42.88 20.82
N GLY A 2 38.60 42.04 21.41
CA GLY A 2 37.26 41.70 20.91
C GLY A 2 37.37 40.41 20.09
N LEU A 3 37.75 39.29 20.73
CA LEU A 3 37.71 37.96 20.12
C LEU A 3 36.27 37.46 20.19
N GLU A 4 35.51 37.65 19.12
CA GLU A 4 34.21 37.01 18.97
C GLU A 4 34.41 35.50 18.83
N MET A 5 34.08 34.78 19.91
CA MET A 5 33.65 33.40 19.82
C MET A 5 32.21 33.40 19.33
N THR A 6 31.95 32.84 18.16
CA THR A 6 30.60 32.42 17.78
C THR A 6 30.62 30.98 17.27
N MET A 7 30.03 30.12 18.08
CA MET A 7 29.48 28.80 17.73
C MET A 7 27.96 28.91 17.96
N PRO A 8 27.10 28.00 17.48
CA PRO A 8 27.39 26.76 16.75
C PRO A 8 26.62 26.62 15.43
N ALA A 9 26.98 25.58 14.70
CA ALA A 9 26.22 25.03 13.59
C ALA A 9 24.74 24.85 13.99
N ALA A 10 23.84 25.29 13.12
CA ALA A 10 22.44 24.94 13.19
C ALA A 10 22.34 23.41 13.26
N GLU A 11 21.90 22.91 14.40
CA GLU A 11 21.45 21.54 14.58
C GLU A 11 20.24 21.37 13.65
N GLU A 12 20.52 20.84 12.45
CA GLU A 12 19.51 20.44 11.50
C GLU A 12 18.65 19.39 12.20
N ALA A 13 17.49 19.85 12.69
CA ALA A 13 16.52 19.03 13.39
C ALA A 13 16.26 17.78 12.57
N ALA A 14 16.70 16.62 13.08
CA ALA A 14 16.48 15.34 12.46
C ALA A 14 15.00 15.22 12.05
N PRO A 15 14.70 14.77 10.82
CA PRO A 15 13.32 14.66 10.39
C PRO A 15 12.58 13.76 11.38
N ALA A 16 11.55 14.31 12.02
CA ALA A 16 10.75 13.57 12.99
C ALA A 16 10.29 12.25 12.35
N PRO A 17 10.39 11.12 13.06
CA PRO A 17 10.03 9.82 12.51
C PRO A 17 8.60 9.87 12.00
N ALA A 18 8.35 9.25 10.84
CA ALA A 18 7.02 9.19 10.26
C ALA A 18 6.04 8.61 11.30
N ARG A 19 5.18 9.49 11.86
CA ARG A 19 4.25 9.14 12.93
C ARG A 19 3.02 8.47 12.33
N VAL A 20 2.67 7.32 12.88
CA VAL A 20 1.53 6.51 12.45
C VAL A 20 0.58 6.34 13.62
N GLU A 21 -0.65 6.79 13.46
CA GLU A 21 -1.71 6.63 14.44
C GLU A 21 -2.36 5.25 14.29
N VAL A 22 -2.51 4.56 15.41
CA VAL A 22 -3.12 3.23 15.46
C VAL A 22 -4.33 3.31 16.37
N TYR A 23 -5.50 3.08 15.79
CA TYR A 23 -6.79 3.10 16.49
C TYR A 23 -7.22 1.68 16.91
N PRO A 24 -8.04 1.53 17.97
CA PRO A 24 -8.52 0.23 18.41
C PRO A 24 -9.33 -0.47 17.33
N LEU A 25 -9.19 -1.81 17.24
CA LEU A 25 -9.94 -2.62 16.28
C LEU A 25 -11.47 -2.50 16.43
N SER A 26 -11.95 -2.17 17.64
CA SER A 26 -13.37 -1.95 17.94
C SER A 26 -13.99 -0.77 17.18
N ARG A 27 -13.18 0.17 16.68
CA ARG A 27 -13.64 1.30 15.86
C ARG A 27 -13.82 0.94 14.37
N TYR A 28 -13.46 -0.28 13.98
CA TYR A 28 -13.59 -0.76 12.61
C TYR A 28 -14.67 -1.84 12.50
N TYR A 29 -15.58 -1.64 11.57
CA TYR A 29 -16.72 -2.53 11.35
C TYR A 29 -16.49 -3.37 10.11
N PHE A 30 -16.84 -4.66 10.16
CA PHE A 30 -16.59 -5.59 9.06
C PHE A 30 -17.91 -6.18 8.57
N GLY A 31 -18.40 -5.69 7.44
CA GLY A 31 -19.55 -6.23 6.71
C GLY A 31 -19.13 -7.26 5.66
N ALA A 32 -20.06 -8.12 5.25
CA ALA A 32 -19.85 -9.07 4.17
C ALA A 32 -20.64 -8.65 2.92
N ARG A 33 -20.04 -8.80 1.73
CA ARG A 33 -20.72 -8.59 0.44
C ARG A 33 -20.57 -9.77 -0.49
N ASP A 34 -21.62 -10.03 -1.25
CA ASP A 34 -21.61 -11.02 -2.33
C ASP A 34 -20.67 -10.58 -3.47
N VAL A 35 -19.86 -11.52 -3.95
CA VAL A 35 -19.00 -11.27 -5.11
C VAL A 35 -19.93 -10.96 -6.28
N ALA A 36 -19.89 -9.72 -6.79
CA ALA A 36 -20.61 -9.37 -7.99
C ALA A 36 -20.18 -10.35 -9.09
N GLY A 37 -21.11 -11.21 -9.53
CA GLY A 37 -20.86 -12.21 -10.56
C GLY A 37 -20.26 -11.53 -11.78
N GLY A 38 -19.17 -12.11 -12.30
CA GLY A 38 -18.52 -11.62 -13.51
C GLY A 38 -19.53 -11.53 -14.64
N GLY A 39 -19.89 -10.29 -15.02
CA GLY A 39 -20.65 -10.04 -16.23
C GLY A 39 -19.82 -10.52 -17.42
N GLY A 40 -20.29 -11.59 -18.07
CA GLY A 40 -19.72 -12.11 -19.30
C GLY A 40 -19.77 -11.05 -20.39
N ALA A 41 -18.62 -10.41 -20.64
CA ALA A 41 -18.43 -9.60 -21.84
C ALA A 41 -17.92 -10.54 -22.96
N ARG A 42 -18.81 -10.76 -23.93
CA ARG A 42 -18.59 -11.44 -25.21
C ARG A 42 -17.37 -10.81 -25.93
N PRO A 43 -16.49 -11.59 -26.57
CA PRO A 43 -15.30 -11.04 -27.23
C PRO A 43 -15.70 -10.24 -28.49
N PRO A 44 -15.22 -9.00 -28.66
CA PRO A 44 -15.22 -8.37 -29.98
C PRO A 44 -14.04 -8.93 -30.78
N THR A 45 -14.36 -9.44 -31.96
CA THR A 45 -13.41 -9.84 -33.00
C THR A 45 -12.47 -8.69 -33.34
N ALA A 46 -11.16 -8.86 -33.11
CA ALA A 46 -10.13 -7.92 -33.53
C ALA A 46 -9.36 -8.50 -34.72
N SER A 47 -9.53 -7.88 -35.89
CA SER A 47 -8.69 -8.12 -37.07
C SER A 47 -7.71 -6.95 -37.23
N SER A 48 -6.43 -7.33 -37.35
CA SER A 48 -5.25 -6.60 -37.86
C SER A 48 -5.04 -5.11 -37.53
N ALA A 49 -3.89 -4.78 -36.92
CA ALA A 49 -2.96 -3.77 -37.48
C ALA A 49 -1.61 -3.83 -36.74
N SER A 50 -0.58 -3.35 -37.44
CA SER A 50 0.84 -3.65 -37.35
C SER A 50 1.62 -3.00 -36.19
N ARG A 51 2.71 -3.68 -35.80
CA ARG A 51 3.85 -3.11 -35.06
C ARG A 51 4.49 -1.97 -35.88
N PRO A 52 5.09 -0.98 -35.22
CA PRO A 52 6.56 -0.94 -35.32
C PRO A 52 7.27 -0.69 -33.98
N SER A 53 8.53 -1.12 -33.98
CA SER A 53 9.54 -0.93 -32.95
C SER A 53 9.66 0.51 -32.48
N GLY A 54 9.66 0.69 -31.16
CA GLY A 54 10.15 1.86 -30.46
C GLY A 54 10.51 1.43 -29.05
N ALA A 55 11.81 1.25 -28.79
CA ALA A 55 12.31 0.90 -27.46
C ALA A 55 12.05 2.06 -26.50
N VAL A 56 10.91 2.02 -25.80
CA VAL A 56 10.64 2.94 -24.70
C VAL A 56 11.29 2.38 -23.44
N ARG A 57 12.49 2.86 -23.16
CA ARG A 57 13.08 2.76 -21.81
C ARG A 57 12.19 3.61 -20.90
N SER A 58 11.21 3.01 -20.23
CA SER A 58 10.52 3.68 -19.14
C SER A 58 11.20 3.32 -17.83
N SER A 59 12.12 4.22 -17.49
CA SER A 59 12.68 4.50 -16.18
C SER A 59 11.77 4.10 -15.01
N ALA A 60 12.37 3.55 -13.95
CA ALA A 60 11.77 3.21 -12.67
C ALA A 60 11.24 4.43 -11.88
N ARG A 61 10.41 5.25 -12.53
CA ARG A 61 9.87 6.52 -12.03
C ARG A 61 8.36 6.47 -12.15
N ALA A 62 7.68 5.70 -11.30
CA ALA A 62 6.23 5.80 -11.16
C ALA A 62 5.66 5.20 -9.87
N ALA A 63 6.31 5.38 -8.70
CA ALA A 63 5.59 5.11 -7.44
C ALA A 63 4.28 5.93 -7.35
N ALA A 64 4.26 7.12 -7.97
CA ALA A 64 3.08 7.99 -8.05
C ALA A 64 1.93 7.42 -8.90
N ALA A 65 2.19 6.58 -9.91
CA ALA A 65 1.12 5.97 -10.72
C ALA A 65 0.49 4.75 -10.02
N ASP A 66 1.21 4.15 -9.07
CA ASP A 66 0.71 2.99 -8.32
C ASP A 66 -0.31 3.39 -7.27
N VAL A 67 -0.15 4.57 -6.65
CA VAL A 67 -1.05 5.13 -5.64
C VAL A 67 -2.52 5.18 -6.10
N PRO A 68 -2.89 5.80 -7.24
CA PRO A 68 -4.29 5.85 -7.68
C PRO A 68 -4.83 4.45 -8.02
N GLY A 69 -4.00 3.56 -8.57
CA GLY A 69 -4.37 2.17 -8.81
C GLY A 69 -4.63 1.40 -7.50
N LEU A 70 -3.82 1.65 -6.47
CA LEU A 70 -3.99 1.08 -5.15
C LEU A 70 -5.26 1.60 -4.47
N LYS A 71 -5.54 2.92 -4.52
CA LYS A 71 -6.81 3.50 -4.03
C LYS A 71 -8.01 2.79 -4.67
N ARG A 72 -8.01 2.67 -6.00
CA ARG A 72 -9.09 1.99 -6.74
C ARG A 72 -9.26 0.53 -6.32
N LYS A 73 -8.15 -0.20 -6.12
CA LYS A 73 -8.19 -1.60 -5.68
C LYS A 73 -8.73 -1.73 -4.25
N LEU A 74 -8.32 -0.85 -3.34
CA LEU A 74 -8.83 -0.82 -1.97
C LEU A 74 -10.33 -0.52 -1.96
N SER A 75 -10.78 0.51 -2.67
CA SER A 75 -12.20 0.83 -2.76
C SER A 75 -13.00 -0.30 -3.40
N SER A 76 -12.48 -0.93 -4.45
CA SER A 76 -13.15 -2.06 -5.11
C SER A 76 -13.28 -3.30 -4.21
N LYS A 77 -12.38 -3.50 -3.25
CA LYS A 77 -12.33 -4.71 -2.41
C LYS A 77 -12.86 -4.52 -1.01
N LEU A 78 -12.81 -3.30 -0.47
CA LEU A 78 -13.06 -3.03 0.94
C LEU A 78 -14.06 -1.89 1.19
N SER A 79 -14.36 -1.04 0.20
CA SER A 79 -15.36 0.03 0.41
C SER A 79 -16.78 -0.51 0.30
N VAL A 80 -17.68 0.13 1.07
CA VAL A 80 -19.13 -0.03 0.95
C VAL A 80 -19.53 0.55 -0.40
N ALA A 81 -19.58 -0.27 -1.46
CA ALA A 81 -20.23 0.18 -2.69
C ALA A 81 -21.74 0.18 -2.45
N GLY A 82 -22.28 1.31 -2.02
CA GLY A 82 -23.70 1.49 -1.78
C GLY A 82 -24.01 2.83 -1.14
N ASN A 83 -24.42 3.78 -1.98
CA ASN A 83 -25.29 4.94 -1.71
C ASN A 83 -24.66 6.20 -1.07
N GLN A 84 -24.43 7.21 -1.91
CA GLN A 84 -24.80 8.60 -1.63
C GLN A 84 -25.47 9.15 -2.91
N ASP A 85 -26.66 8.67 -3.28
CA ASP A 85 -27.89 9.45 -3.09
C ASP A 85 -28.31 9.61 -1.62
N VAL A 86 -27.58 10.41 -0.83
CA VAL A 86 -28.15 11.05 0.35
C VAL A 86 -27.55 12.45 0.47
N ASP A 87 -28.37 13.43 0.13
CA ASP A 87 -28.21 14.85 0.39
C ASP A 87 -28.16 15.10 1.91
N HIS A 88 -26.99 14.93 2.51
CA HIS A 88 -26.67 15.48 3.82
C HIS A 88 -25.34 16.22 3.72
N GLY A 89 -25.43 17.54 3.60
CA GLY A 89 -24.29 18.44 3.67
C GLY A 89 -23.49 18.24 4.95
N GLY A 90 -22.21 17.92 4.78
CA GLY A 90 -21.26 17.78 5.88
C GLY A 90 -20.13 16.82 5.54
N ASP A 91 -19.04 17.37 4.99
CA ASP A 91 -17.71 16.76 4.91
C ASP A 91 -17.55 15.51 4.01
N GLY A 92 -17.42 15.76 2.71
CA GLY A 92 -17.14 14.76 1.66
C GLY A 92 -15.72 14.17 1.65
N ASP A 93 -15.09 13.99 2.82
CA ASP A 93 -13.70 13.48 2.97
C ASP A 93 -13.64 11.99 3.36
N CYS A 94 -14.78 11.38 3.73
CA CYS A 94 -14.81 10.15 4.52
C CYS A 94 -14.39 8.85 3.80
N ASP A 95 -14.28 8.83 2.46
CA ASP A 95 -13.99 7.60 1.69
C ASP A 95 -12.64 7.64 0.96
N GLU A 96 -11.83 8.69 1.16
CA GLU A 96 -10.50 8.72 0.56
C GLU A 96 -9.54 7.82 1.35
N TRP A 97 -8.80 6.96 0.64
CA TRP A 97 -7.74 6.14 1.22
C TRP A 97 -6.48 6.98 1.37
N GLN A 98 -6.03 7.20 2.59
CA GLN A 98 -4.77 7.90 2.85
C GLN A 98 -3.58 6.94 2.68
N ILE A 99 -3.05 6.88 1.47
CA ILE A 99 -1.85 6.09 1.16
C ILE A 99 -0.62 6.89 1.57
N GLY A 100 0.16 6.33 2.48
CA GLY A 100 1.44 6.85 2.95
C GLY A 100 2.62 6.43 2.07
N GLU A 101 3.80 6.33 2.69
CA GLU A 101 5.04 6.02 1.96
C GLU A 101 5.16 4.55 1.54
N CYS A 102 6.01 4.31 0.53
CA CYS A 102 6.44 2.97 0.13
C CYS A 102 7.42 2.44 1.17
N VAL A 103 7.07 1.36 1.85
CA VAL A 103 7.88 0.77 2.92
C VAL A 103 8.83 -0.32 2.42
N GLY A 104 8.57 -0.89 1.24
CA GLY A 104 9.41 -1.95 0.69
C GLY A 104 9.12 -2.22 -0.78
N MET A 105 10.16 -2.67 -1.49
CA MET A 105 10.07 -3.06 -2.89
C MET A 105 10.79 -4.39 -3.08
N TRP A 106 10.16 -5.29 -3.85
CA TRP A 106 10.76 -6.56 -4.23
C TRP A 106 10.59 -6.79 -5.72
N TRP A 107 11.56 -7.48 -6.30
CA TRP A 107 11.63 -7.75 -7.73
C TRP A 107 11.66 -9.25 -7.99
N ARG A 108 10.87 -9.70 -8.98
CA ARG A 108 10.96 -11.07 -9.51
C ARG A 108 11.50 -11.04 -10.94
N SER A 109 12.42 -11.96 -11.21
CA SER A 109 12.96 -12.17 -12.56
C SER A 109 12.04 -13.05 -13.42
N GLU A 110 11.32 -13.98 -12.79
CA GLU A 110 10.39 -14.93 -13.42
C GLU A 110 9.08 -14.98 -12.61
N PHE A 111 7.97 -15.40 -13.22
CA PHE A 111 6.65 -15.44 -12.55
C PHE A 111 6.58 -16.42 -11.37
N ASP A 112 7.48 -17.42 -11.32
CA ASP A 112 7.56 -18.42 -10.26
C ASP A 112 8.78 -18.23 -9.33
N ALA A 113 9.59 -17.18 -9.58
CA ALA A 113 10.79 -16.94 -8.77
C ALA A 113 10.45 -16.27 -7.43
N ALA A 114 11.25 -16.59 -6.41
CA ALA A 114 11.21 -15.89 -5.14
C ALA A 114 11.54 -14.39 -5.35
N PRO A 115 10.76 -13.48 -4.75
CA PRO A 115 10.99 -12.05 -4.87
C PRO A 115 12.20 -11.61 -4.02
N PHE A 116 13.09 -10.81 -4.59
CA PHE A 116 14.26 -10.26 -3.89
C PHE A 116 14.09 -8.78 -3.54
N PRO A 117 14.58 -8.30 -2.39
CA PRO A 117 14.48 -6.90 -1.97
C PRO A 117 15.51 -5.98 -2.66
N TYR A 118 16.12 -6.45 -3.76
CA TYR A 118 17.04 -5.69 -4.60
C TYR A 118 16.94 -6.14 -6.06
N LEU A 119 17.40 -5.29 -6.97
CA LEU A 119 17.56 -5.67 -8.38
C LEU A 119 18.81 -6.54 -8.53
N LEU A 120 18.65 -7.72 -9.12
CA LEU A 120 19.78 -8.59 -9.45
C LEU A 120 20.63 -7.93 -10.55
N PRO A 121 21.97 -7.81 -10.39
CA PRO A 121 22.85 -7.13 -11.35
C PRO A 121 22.78 -7.68 -12.78
N ASN A 122 22.52 -8.98 -12.92
CA ASN A 122 22.50 -9.70 -14.20
C ASN A 122 21.07 -9.99 -14.70
N ALA A 123 20.03 -9.57 -13.98
CA ALA A 123 18.66 -9.80 -14.42
C ALA A 123 18.33 -8.82 -15.55
N ARG A 124 18.10 -9.35 -16.77
CA ARG A 124 17.55 -8.60 -17.89
C ARG A 124 16.11 -8.17 -17.56
N ALA A 125 15.97 -7.03 -16.90
CA ALA A 125 14.72 -6.38 -16.49
C ALA A 125 13.77 -7.26 -15.63
N PRO A 126 13.40 -6.83 -14.41
CA PRO A 126 12.45 -7.59 -13.60
C PRO A 126 11.10 -7.69 -14.32
N LYS A 127 10.52 -8.89 -14.35
CA LYS A 127 9.18 -9.12 -14.93
C LYS A 127 8.07 -8.63 -13.98
N GLU A 128 8.34 -8.60 -12.69
CA GLU A 128 7.40 -8.15 -11.66
C GLU A 128 8.12 -7.28 -10.62
N CYS A 129 7.43 -6.23 -10.16
CA CYS A 129 7.86 -5.37 -9.07
C CYS A 129 6.71 -5.27 -8.06
N ILE A 130 6.94 -5.81 -6.87
CA ILE A 130 6.01 -5.78 -5.75
C ILE A 130 6.38 -4.57 -4.90
N LYS A 131 5.41 -3.70 -4.65
CA LYS A 131 5.59 -2.51 -3.81
C LYS A 131 4.63 -2.59 -2.63
N LEU A 132 5.15 -2.37 -1.44
CA LEU A 132 4.37 -2.34 -0.20
C LEU A 132 4.23 -0.89 0.25
N PHE A 133 2.99 -0.46 0.50
CA PHE A 133 2.67 0.90 0.93
C PHE A 133 1.99 0.86 2.29
N LEU A 134 2.31 1.84 3.13
CA LEU A 134 1.59 2.05 4.38
C LEU A 134 0.26 2.76 4.08
N ILE A 135 -0.85 2.26 4.60
CA ILE A 135 -2.17 2.90 4.48
C ILE A 135 -2.59 3.39 5.85
N LYS A 136 -2.84 4.69 5.98
CA LYS A 136 -3.37 5.29 7.21
C LYS A 136 -4.88 5.16 7.19
N LEU A 137 -5.42 4.55 8.25
CA LEU A 137 -6.85 4.40 8.43
C LEU A 137 -7.40 5.58 9.25
N PRO A 138 -8.61 6.06 8.95
CA PRO A 138 -9.25 7.09 9.76
C PRO A 138 -9.66 6.53 11.13
N VAL A 139 -10.07 7.41 12.04
CA VAL A 139 -10.46 7.10 13.43
C VAL A 139 -11.45 5.93 13.54
N SER A 140 -12.39 5.85 12.59
CA SER A 140 -13.34 4.76 12.44
C SER A 140 -13.68 4.57 10.96
N ARG A 141 -13.81 3.33 10.50
CA ARG A 141 -14.25 3.01 9.13
C ARG A 141 -14.97 1.67 9.07
N GLN A 142 -15.97 1.58 8.20
CA GLN A 142 -16.59 0.31 7.84
C GLN A 142 -15.90 -0.30 6.62
N PHE A 143 -15.51 -1.55 6.72
CA PHE A 143 -15.00 -2.37 5.63
C PHE A 143 -16.05 -3.38 5.19
N VAL A 144 -16.20 -3.56 3.89
CA VAL A 144 -17.07 -4.58 3.31
C VAL A 144 -16.21 -5.60 2.58
N VAL A 145 -16.08 -6.78 3.17
CA VAL A 145 -15.22 -7.85 2.69
C VAL A 145 -16.04 -8.82 1.83
N PRO A 146 -15.58 -9.18 0.63
CA PRO A 146 -16.20 -10.23 -0.17
C PRO A 146 -16.28 -11.55 0.60
N ARG A 147 -17.39 -12.31 0.49
CA ARG A 147 -17.58 -13.57 1.23
C ARG A 147 -16.50 -14.64 0.99
N ASN A 148 -15.78 -14.56 -0.14
CA ASN A 148 -14.67 -15.46 -0.45
C ASN A 148 -13.33 -15.04 0.18
N MET A 149 -13.31 -13.94 0.93
CA MET A 149 -12.13 -13.41 1.61
C MET A 149 -12.41 -13.20 3.09
N LYS A 150 -11.36 -13.29 3.90
CA LYS A 150 -11.40 -12.97 5.32
C LYS A 150 -10.40 -11.85 5.60
N LEU A 151 -10.84 -10.84 6.33
CA LEU A 151 -9.96 -9.79 6.82
C LEU A 151 -9.59 -10.13 8.27
N LEU A 152 -8.30 -10.32 8.52
CA LEU A 152 -7.75 -10.71 9.82
C LEU A 152 -6.76 -9.66 10.29
N ALA A 153 -6.90 -9.23 11.54
CA ALA A 153 -5.87 -8.44 12.21
C ALA A 153 -4.85 -9.41 12.81
N VAL A 154 -3.62 -9.39 12.28
CA VAL A 154 -2.54 -10.28 12.72
C VAL A 154 -1.51 -9.46 13.50
N PRO A 155 -1.16 -9.85 14.75
CA PRO A 155 -0.11 -9.18 15.51
C PRO A 155 1.24 -9.23 14.80
N LEU A 156 2.05 -8.16 14.91
CA LEU A 156 3.39 -8.12 14.31
C LEU A 156 4.30 -9.24 14.84
N SER A 157 4.13 -9.65 16.10
CA SER A 157 4.88 -10.76 16.70
C SER A 157 4.57 -12.13 16.05
N GLN A 158 3.38 -12.31 15.49
CA GLN A 158 2.97 -13.57 14.85
C GLN A 158 3.58 -13.75 13.45
N ILE A 159 3.81 -12.64 12.74
CA ILE A 159 4.38 -12.65 11.40
C ILE A 159 5.92 -12.58 11.42
N HIS A 160 6.53 -12.01 12.47
CA HIS A 160 7.97 -11.87 12.59
C HIS A 160 8.70 -13.21 12.44
N ASP A 161 9.68 -13.28 11.54
CA ASP A 161 10.46 -14.48 11.20
C ASP A 161 9.64 -15.73 10.82
N ASN A 162 8.37 -15.56 10.46
CA ASN A 162 7.47 -16.67 10.12
C ASN A 162 7.23 -16.79 8.60
N ALA A 163 8.32 -16.87 7.84
CA ALA A 163 8.28 -16.95 6.38
C ALA A 163 7.66 -18.25 5.85
N GLN A 164 7.59 -19.31 6.67
CA GLN A 164 6.98 -20.60 6.28
C GLN A 164 5.47 -20.47 6.10
N VAL A 165 4.81 -19.70 6.98
CA VAL A 165 3.34 -19.51 6.93
C VAL A 165 2.96 -18.30 6.09
N TYR A 166 3.69 -17.18 6.24
CA TYR A 166 3.31 -15.90 5.65
C TYR A 166 4.13 -15.51 4.41
N GLY A 167 5.17 -16.27 4.09
CA GLY A 167 6.11 -15.93 3.04
C GLY A 167 7.13 -14.85 3.43
N PRO A 168 8.17 -14.66 2.61
CA PRO A 168 9.32 -13.82 2.96
C PRO A 168 8.99 -12.32 3.02
N ILE A 169 8.00 -11.86 2.25
CA ILE A 169 7.61 -10.44 2.22
C ILE A 169 6.88 -10.06 3.51
N ILE A 170 5.85 -10.84 3.89
CA ILE A 170 5.02 -10.53 5.07
C ILE A 170 5.83 -10.72 6.35
N ALA A 171 6.68 -11.75 6.42
CA ALA A 171 7.53 -11.97 7.58
C ALA A 171 8.55 -10.85 7.82
N GLY A 172 8.93 -10.11 6.77
CA GLY A 172 9.81 -8.95 6.85
C GLY A 172 9.11 -7.64 7.25
N ILE A 173 7.78 -7.60 7.29
CA ILE A 173 7.01 -6.37 7.60
C ILE A 173 7.41 -5.75 8.96
N PRO A 174 7.57 -6.50 10.06
CA PRO A 174 7.95 -5.90 11.34
C PRO A 174 9.27 -5.13 11.26
N ASN A 175 10.25 -5.63 10.51
CA ASN A 175 11.53 -4.96 10.31
C ASN A 175 11.37 -3.66 9.51
N LEU A 176 10.53 -3.66 8.47
CA LEU A 176 10.24 -2.46 7.67
C LEU A 176 9.46 -1.40 8.47
N LEU A 177 8.64 -1.85 9.41
CA LEU A 177 7.86 -0.98 10.28
C LEU A 177 8.66 -0.39 11.46
N SER A 178 9.84 -0.94 11.76
CA SER A 178 10.68 -0.50 12.89
C SER A 178 11.12 0.97 12.82
N LYS A 179 11.18 1.56 11.61
CA LYS A 179 11.52 2.98 11.40
C LYS A 179 10.37 3.95 11.72
N PHE A 180 9.16 3.44 11.93
CA PHE A 180 7.97 4.26 12.19
C PHE A 180 7.73 4.42 13.68
N SER A 181 7.22 5.59 14.07
CA SER A 181 6.75 5.81 15.44
C SER A 181 5.25 5.61 15.51
N PHE A 182 4.83 4.54 16.18
CA PHE A 182 3.41 4.22 16.36
C PHE A 182 2.84 4.92 17.59
N ASN A 183 1.74 5.63 17.39
CA ASN A 183 0.94 6.22 18.45
C ASN A 183 -0.33 5.39 18.63
N ILE A 184 -0.37 4.58 19.69
CA ILE A 184 -1.53 3.74 20.00
C ILE A 184 -2.55 4.62 20.74
N ILE A 185 -3.68 4.87 20.09
CA ILE A 185 -4.77 5.65 20.66
C ILE A 185 -5.68 4.67 21.39
N THR A 186 -5.79 4.84 22.70
CA THR A 186 -6.78 4.12 23.52
C THR A 186 -8.09 4.90 23.52
N ASP A 187 -9.20 4.20 23.77
CA ASP A 187 -10.52 4.83 23.88
C ASP A 187 -10.62 5.79 25.07
#